data_AF-A0A4R6S8X0-F1
#
_entry.id   AF-A0A4R6S8X0-F1
#
_cell.length_a   1.000
_cell.length_b   1.000
_cell.length_c   1.000
_cell.angle_alpha   90.00
_cell.angle_beta   90.00
_cell.angle_gamma   90.00
#
_symmetry.space_group_name_H-M   'P 1'
#
loop_
_entity.id
_entity.type
_entity.pdbx_description
1 polymer ?
#
loop_
_entity_poly.entity_id
_entity_poly.type
_entity_poly.pdbx_seq_one_letter_code
_entity_poly.pdbx_strand_id
1 'polypeptide(L)'
;MQWLSDWWNDIELWMTQQSFWLQFALVIVVVGPLCVGVAWLIDRLVDKAAARFGPARRAGHKLQALPEPERRPEPGDQPAGTAS
;
A
#
# COMPACT_ATOMS: atom_id res chain seq x y z
N MET A 1 -20.46 -35.78 0.88
CA MET A 1 -20.60 -34.46 0.24
C MET A 1 -22.02 -33.90 0.29
N GLN A 2 -23.06 -34.68 0.65
CA GLN A 2 -24.45 -34.17 0.76
C GLN A 2 -24.59 -32.97 1.69
N TRP A 3 -23.87 -32.94 2.82
CA TRP A 3 -23.94 -31.81 3.76
C TRP A 3 -23.60 -30.45 3.13
N LEU A 4 -22.69 -30.43 2.15
CA LEU A 4 -22.32 -29.22 1.42
C LEU A 4 -23.41 -28.84 0.42
N SER A 5 -24.03 -29.83 -0.21
CA SER A 5 -25.14 -29.64 -1.14
C SER A 5 -26.39 -29.11 -0.44
N ASP A 6 -26.72 -29.62 0.74
CA ASP A 6 -27.88 -29.17 1.51
C ASP A 6 -27.70 -27.72 1.96
N TRP A 7 -26.50 -27.38 2.45
CA TRP A 7 -26.16 -26.00 2.81
C TRP A 7 -26.16 -25.05 1.59
N TRP A 8 -25.67 -25.51 0.44
CA TRP A 8 -25.71 -24.75 -0.81
C TRP A 8 -27.13 -24.55 -1.32
N ASN A 9 -28.00 -25.55 -1.18
CA ASN A 9 -29.41 -25.46 -1.55
C ASN A 9 -30.15 -24.39 -0.73
N ASP A 10 -29.88 -24.31 0.57
CA ASP A 10 -30.41 -23.23 1.42
C ASP A 10 -29.91 -21.84 1.00
N ILE A 11 -28.64 -21.75 0.60
CA ILE A 11 -28.07 -20.51 0.04
C ILE A 11 -28.77 -20.14 -1.27
N GLU A 12 -28.99 -21.10 -2.16
CA GLU A 12 -29.66 -20.87 -3.44
C GLU A 12 -31.09 -20.39 -3.25
N LEU A 13 -31.83 -21.01 -2.32
CA LEU A 13 -33.16 -20.56 -1.91
C LEU A 13 -33.16 -19.15 -1.30
N TRP A 14 -32.19 -18.84 -0.45
CA TRP A 14 -32.06 -17.51 0.14
C TRP A 14 -31.74 -16.43 -0.90
N MET A 15 -30.83 -16.71 -1.84
CA MET A 15 -30.46 -15.76 -2.90
C MET A 15 -31.62 -15.52 -3.88
N THR A 16 -32.35 -16.56 -4.26
CA THR A 16 -33.46 -16.47 -5.23
C THR A 16 -34.69 -15.78 -4.68
N GLN A 17 -34.92 -15.85 -3.36
CA GLN A 17 -36.03 -15.13 -2.71
C GLN A 17 -35.74 -13.66 -2.42
N GLN A 18 -34.55 -13.14 -2.76
CA GLN A 18 -34.26 -11.72 -2.57
C GLN A 18 -34.80 -10.82 -3.66
N SER A 19 -35.22 -9.62 -3.25
CA SER A 19 -35.52 -8.54 -4.21
C SER A 19 -34.24 -8.08 -4.93
N PHE A 20 -34.41 -7.59 -6.16
CA PHE A 20 -33.30 -7.15 -7.03
C PHE A 20 -32.31 -6.20 -6.32
N TRP A 21 -32.82 -5.25 -5.53
CA TRP A 21 -32.00 -4.30 -4.79
C TRP A 21 -31.14 -4.96 -3.70
N LEU A 22 -31.69 -5.95 -3.01
CA LEU A 22 -31.02 -6.66 -1.92
C LEU A 22 -29.91 -7.58 -2.44
N GLN A 23 -30.12 -8.22 -3.59
CA GLN A 23 -29.09 -8.99 -4.30
C GLN A 23 -27.90 -8.10 -4.69
N PHE A 24 -28.15 -6.92 -5.25
CA PHE A 24 -27.10 -6.00 -5.65
C PHE A 24 -26.29 -5.49 -4.45
N ALA A 25 -26.99 -5.11 -3.37
CA ALA A 25 -26.34 -4.73 -2.12
C ALA A 25 -25.45 -5.86 -1.57
N LEU A 26 -25.94 -7.10 -1.58
CA LEU A 26 -25.17 -8.28 -1.18
C LEU A 26 -23.91 -8.46 -2.03
N VAL A 27 -24.00 -8.30 -3.35
CA VAL A 27 -22.83 -8.35 -4.24
C VAL A 27 -21.81 -7.28 -3.86
N ILE A 28 -22.22 -6.03 -3.67
CA ILE A 28 -21.29 -4.96 -3.28
C ILE A 28 -20.65 -5.24 -1.91
N VAL A 29 -21.44 -5.71 -0.94
CA VAL A 29 -20.98 -6.01 0.43
C VAL A 29 -20.13 -7.27 0.50
N VAL A 30 -20.28 -8.23 -0.42
CA VAL A 30 -19.48 -9.46 -0.42
C VAL A 30 -18.30 -9.34 -1.39
N VAL A 31 -18.58 -9.08 -2.67
CA VAL A 31 -17.57 -9.04 -3.74
C VAL A 31 -16.65 -7.82 -3.60
N GLY A 32 -17.18 -6.68 -3.18
CA GLY A 32 -16.38 -5.47 -2.92
C GLY A 32 -15.24 -5.73 -1.94
N PRO A 33 -15.50 -6.15 -0.69
CA PRO A 33 -14.44 -6.48 0.24
C PRO A 33 -13.70 -7.77 -0.10
N LEU A 34 -14.30 -8.73 -0.80
CA LEU A 34 -13.56 -9.89 -1.31
C LEU A 34 -12.44 -9.43 -2.26
N CYS A 35 -12.73 -8.50 -3.16
CA CYS A 35 -11.74 -7.93 -4.08
C CYS A 35 -10.62 -7.22 -3.33
N VAL A 36 -10.97 -6.35 -2.38
CA VAL A 36 -9.99 -5.65 -1.53
C VAL A 36 -9.16 -6.65 -0.70
N GLY A 37 -9.80 -7.66 -0.13
CA GLY A 37 -9.14 -8.69 0.67
C GLY A 37 -8.18 -9.53 -0.15
N VAL A 38 -8.55 -9.91 -1.38
CA VAL A 38 -7.68 -10.64 -2.30
C VAL A 38 -6.51 -9.77 -2.75
N ALA A 39 -6.75 -8.51 -3.12
CA ALA A 39 -5.67 -7.58 -3.47
C ALA A 39 -4.69 -7.42 -2.31
N TRP A 40 -5.19 -7.19 -1.09
CA TRP A 40 -4.37 -7.09 0.11
C TRP A 40 -3.59 -8.37 0.40
N LEU A 41 -4.21 -9.54 0.18
CA LEU A 41 -3.55 -10.83 0.37
C LEU A 41 -2.41 -11.01 -0.63
N ILE A 42 -2.63 -10.66 -1.90
CA ILE A 42 -1.60 -10.71 -2.95
C ILE A 42 -0.46 -9.78 -2.58
N ASP A 43 -0.74 -8.52 -2.21
CA ASP A 43 0.29 -7.57 -1.77
C ASP A 43 1.10 -8.12 -0.59
N ARG A 44 0.43 -8.73 0.39
CA ARG A 44 1.07 -9.36 1.55
C ARG A 44 1.96 -10.54 1.16
N LEU A 45 1.54 -11.33 0.17
CA LEU A 45 2.32 -12.46 -0.35
C LEU A 45 3.53 -11.95 -1.14
N VAL A 46 3.36 -10.91 -1.95
CA VAL A 46 4.43 -10.23 -2.68
C VAL A 46 5.44 -9.63 -1.70
N ASP A 47 5.01 -8.95 -0.65
CA ASP A 47 5.89 -8.40 0.39
C ASP A 47 6.67 -9.50 1.12
N LYS A 48 6.01 -10.62 1.46
CA LYS A 48 6.66 -11.77 2.10
C LYS A 48 7.64 -12.45 1.16
N ALA A 49 7.30 -12.58 -0.12
CA ALA A 49 8.18 -13.12 -1.14
C ALA A 49 9.37 -12.18 -1.37
N ALA A 50 9.15 -10.87 -1.47
CA ALA A 50 10.20 -9.87 -1.58
C ALA A 50 11.09 -9.83 -0.33
N ALA A 51 10.56 -10.04 0.87
CA ALA A 51 11.38 -10.18 2.08
C ALA A 51 12.18 -11.50 2.11
N ARG A 52 11.68 -12.56 1.46
CA ARG A 52 12.33 -13.87 1.39
C ARG A 52 13.38 -13.96 0.27
N PHE A 53 13.14 -13.28 -0.85
CA PHE A 53 13.94 -13.33 -2.08
C PHE A 53 14.67 -12.02 -2.40
N GLY A 54 14.39 -10.93 -1.68
CA GLY A 54 14.92 -9.60 -1.92
C GLY A 54 16.36 -9.44 -1.43
N PRO A 55 17.31 -9.15 -2.33
CA PRO A 55 18.65 -8.71 -1.97
C PRO A 55 18.60 -7.34 -1.32
N ALA A 56 19.56 -7.09 -0.43
CA ALA A 56 19.80 -5.84 0.27
C ALA A 56 19.76 -4.58 -0.64
N ARG A 57 18.60 -3.94 -0.81
CA ARG A 57 18.52 -2.54 -1.26
C ARG A 57 18.37 -1.64 -0.04
N ARG A 58 19.41 -1.62 0.78
CA ARG A 58 19.59 -0.67 1.89
C ARG A 58 20.40 0.57 1.49
N ALA A 59 20.74 0.74 0.22
CA ALA A 59 21.62 1.81 -0.23
C ALA A 59 20.95 2.57 -1.40
N GLY A 60 20.35 3.72 -1.12
CA GLY A 60 19.85 4.60 -2.16
C GLY A 60 19.33 5.93 -1.63
N HIS A 61 18.74 5.93 -0.42
CA HIS A 61 18.29 7.16 0.25
C HIS A 61 19.28 7.66 1.31
N LYS A 62 20.58 7.50 1.07
CA LYS A 62 21.64 8.20 1.84
C LYS A 62 22.55 9.05 0.94
N LEU A 63 22.04 9.47 -0.22
CA LEU A 63 22.65 10.51 -1.05
C LEU A 63 21.97 11.89 -0.85
N GLN A 64 20.92 11.98 -0.03
CA GLN A 64 20.20 13.24 0.26
C GLN A 64 20.73 14.03 1.47
N ALA A 65 21.85 13.63 2.06
CA ALA A 65 22.51 14.40 3.10
C ALA A 65 24.01 14.48 2.84
N LEU A 66 24.37 14.98 1.66
CA LEU A 66 25.63 15.69 1.52
C LEU A 66 25.34 17.08 2.09
N PRO A 67 25.96 17.49 3.22
CA PRO A 67 25.96 18.89 3.58
C PRO A 67 26.53 19.63 2.38
N GLU A 68 25.78 20.60 1.88
CA GLU A 68 26.21 21.57 0.89
C GLU A 68 27.66 21.97 1.22
N PRO A 69 28.60 21.93 0.25
CA PRO A 69 30.00 22.18 0.54
C PRO A 69 30.08 23.55 1.21
N GLU A 70 30.53 23.54 2.46
CA GLU A 70 30.73 24.71 3.30
C GLU A 70 31.25 25.86 2.43
N ARG A 71 30.37 26.87 2.21
CA ARG A 71 30.74 28.06 1.46
C ARG A 71 31.91 28.70 2.19
N ARG A 72 33.11 28.44 1.66
CA ARG A 72 34.34 29.13 2.05
C ARG A 72 34.04 30.62 1.90
N PRO A 73 34.27 31.45 2.92
CA PRO A 73 34.03 32.87 2.79
C PRO A 73 34.91 33.39 1.66
N GLU A 74 34.27 33.97 0.64
CA GLU A 74 34.97 34.68 -0.42
C GLU A 74 35.79 35.81 0.22
N PRO A 75 37.06 36.03 -0.16
CA PRO A 75 37.93 37.04 0.46
C PRO A 75 37.45 38.50 0.33
N GLY A 76 36.28 38.73 -0.29
CA GLY A 76 35.77 40.05 -0.66
C GLY A 76 34.68 40.63 0.26
N ASP A 77 34.10 39.85 1.18
CA ASP A 77 32.99 40.32 2.04
C ASP A 77 33.46 40.91 3.38
N GLN A 78 34.58 41.64 3.39
CA GLN A 78 34.99 42.43 4.55
C GLN A 78 34.33 43.82 4.47
N PRO A 79 33.33 44.14 5.33
CA PRO A 79 32.66 45.42 5.26
C PRO A 79 33.61 46.55 5.69
N ALA A 80 33.45 47.66 4.98
CA ALA A 80 34.29 48.84 5.01
C ALA A 80 34.45 49.49 6.40
N GLY A 81 35.64 50.08 6.59
CA GLY A 81 35.86 51.26 7.42
C GLY A 81 36.36 50.98 8.84
N THR A 82 37.48 51.59 9.21
CA THR A 82 37.53 52.68 10.20
C THR A 82 38.97 52.98 10.63
N ALA A 83 39.29 54.28 10.60
CA ALA A 83 40.22 54.99 11.48
C ALA A 83 41.73 54.65 11.46
N SER A 84 42.54 55.47 10.77
CA SER A 84 43.23 56.64 11.37
C SER A 84 44.17 57.30 10.36
#